data_AF-A0A8C2Y363-F1
#
_entry.id   AF-A0A8C2Y363-F1
#
_cell.length_a   1.000
_cell.length_b   1.000
_cell.length_c   1.000
_cell.angle_alpha   90.00
_cell.angle_beta   90.00
_cell.angle_gamma   90.00
#
_symmetry.space_group_name_H-M   'P 1'
#
loop_
_entity.id
_entity.type
_entity.pdbx_description
1 polymer ?
#
loop_
_entity_poly.entity_id
_entity_poly.type
_entity_poly.pdbx_seq_one_letter_code
_entity_poly.pdbx_strand_id
1 'polypeptide(L)'
;MQKLPEAVHLIEKASMMYLENGTPDTAAMALERAGKLIENVDPEKAVQLYQQTANVFENEERLRQAVELLGKASRLLVRGRRFDEAALSIQKEKNIYKEIENYPTCYKVCFQRVGVWGPHPCVCPGSIPGFNGSEDCAALEQLLEGYDQQDQDQVAEVCNSPLFKYMDNDYAKLGLSLVVPGGGVKKKAAAPPQAKPEGTAAPAAEDEEDEYAGGLC
;
A
#
# COMPACT_ATOMS: atom_id res chain seq x y z
N MET A 1 15.75 1.38 -24.13
CA MET A 1 14.36 0.95 -23.87
C MET A 1 13.34 1.98 -24.41
N GLN A 2 13.46 2.45 -25.66
CA GLN A 2 12.73 3.67 -26.10
C GLN A 2 11.33 3.43 -26.72
N LYS A 3 10.85 2.17 -26.82
CA LYS A 3 9.58 1.84 -27.50
C LYS A 3 8.69 0.84 -26.73
N LEU A 4 8.78 0.84 -25.40
CA LEU A 4 7.91 0.01 -24.56
C LEU A 4 6.40 0.30 -24.75
N PRO A 5 5.91 1.55 -24.81
CA PRO A 5 4.47 1.79 -25.00
C PRO A 5 3.97 1.33 -26.39
N GLU A 6 4.80 1.44 -27.42
CA GLU A 6 4.49 0.93 -28.76
C GLU A 6 4.39 -0.61 -28.76
N ALA A 7 5.28 -1.28 -28.03
CA ALA A 7 5.22 -2.73 -27.85
C ALA A 7 3.95 -3.16 -27.09
N VAL A 8 3.55 -2.43 -26.04
CA VAL A 8 2.29 -2.71 -25.30
C VAL A 8 1.08 -2.60 -26.21
N HIS A 9 0.99 -1.56 -27.05
CA HIS A 9 -0.10 -1.41 -28.02
C HIS A 9 -0.19 -2.59 -29.00
N LEU A 10 0.96 -3.09 -29.47
CA LEU A 10 1.01 -4.27 -30.33
C LEU A 10 0.57 -5.55 -29.58
N ILE A 11 0.93 -5.68 -28.30
CA ILE A 11 0.52 -6.81 -27.47
C ILE A 11 -0.98 -6.77 -27.19
N GLU A 12 -1.57 -5.60 -26.94
CA GLU A 12 -3.02 -5.44 -26.80
C GLU A 12 -3.75 -5.90 -28.06
N LYS A 13 -3.28 -5.48 -29.25
CA LYS A 13 -3.82 -5.97 -30.53
C LYS A 13 -3.68 -7.49 -30.70
N ALA A 14 -2.53 -8.04 -30.35
CA ALA A 14 -2.32 -9.48 -30.41
C ALA A 14 -3.26 -10.23 -29.45
N SER A 15 -3.49 -9.70 -28.25
CA SER A 15 -4.42 -10.29 -27.28
C SER A 15 -5.86 -10.31 -27.79
N MET A 16 -6.32 -9.25 -28.47
CA MET A 16 -7.63 -9.24 -29.13
C MET A 16 -7.74 -10.33 -30.19
N MET A 17 -6.71 -10.49 -31.03
CA MET A 17 -6.67 -11.58 -32.03
C MET A 17 -6.65 -12.97 -31.38
N TYR A 18 -5.95 -13.14 -30.25
CA TYR A 18 -5.95 -14.40 -29.50
C TYR A 18 -7.32 -14.72 -28.90
N LEU A 19 -8.07 -13.71 -28.44
CA LEU A 19 -9.44 -13.87 -27.96
C LEU A 19 -10.40 -14.26 -29.10
N GLU A 20 -10.31 -13.57 -30.24
CA GLU A 20 -11.10 -13.89 -31.45
C GLU A 20 -10.80 -15.30 -31.99
N ASN A 21 -9.55 -15.75 -31.89
CA ASN A 21 -9.13 -17.08 -32.28
C ASN A 21 -9.51 -18.18 -31.26
N GLY A 22 -10.17 -17.84 -30.15
CA GLY A 22 -10.55 -18.80 -29.12
C GLY A 22 -9.38 -19.32 -28.29
N THR A 23 -8.31 -18.52 -28.17
CA THR A 23 -7.14 -18.79 -27.31
C THR A 23 -6.96 -17.75 -26.19
N PRO A 24 -7.98 -17.56 -25.33
CA PRO A 24 -7.97 -16.62 -24.19
C PRO A 24 -6.77 -16.76 -23.24
N ASP A 25 -6.33 -17.98 -22.93
CA ASP A 25 -5.11 -18.21 -22.12
C ASP A 25 -3.87 -17.50 -22.66
N THR A 26 -3.68 -17.55 -23.98
CA THR A 26 -2.52 -16.92 -24.63
C THR A 26 -2.66 -15.40 -24.62
N ALA A 27 -3.88 -14.90 -24.80
CA ALA A 27 -4.19 -13.48 -24.67
C ALA A 27 -3.84 -12.98 -23.25
N ALA A 28 -4.27 -13.72 -22.22
CA ALA A 28 -4.05 -13.36 -20.83
C ALA A 28 -2.55 -13.35 -20.47
N MET A 29 -1.80 -14.38 -20.88
CA MET A 29 -0.36 -14.43 -20.65
C MET A 29 0.41 -13.30 -21.36
N ALA A 30 -0.05 -12.89 -22.55
CA ALA A 30 0.55 -11.78 -23.28
C ALA A 30 0.31 -10.45 -22.56
N LEU A 31 -0.93 -10.21 -22.11
CA LEU A 31 -1.31 -9.01 -21.36
C LEU A 31 -0.61 -8.93 -20.00
N GLU A 32 -0.50 -10.02 -19.25
CA GLU A 32 0.21 -10.05 -17.96
C GLU A 32 1.68 -9.65 -18.14
N ARG A 33 2.34 -10.19 -19.18
CA ARG A 33 3.74 -9.83 -19.50
C ARG A 33 3.87 -8.37 -19.90
N ALA A 34 2.93 -7.83 -20.68
CA ALA A 34 2.91 -6.41 -21.02
C ALA A 34 2.77 -5.53 -19.78
N GLY A 35 1.86 -5.90 -18.85
CA GLY A 35 1.68 -5.23 -17.57
C GLY A 35 2.99 -5.14 -16.80
N LYS A 36 3.67 -6.28 -16.63
CA LYS A 36 4.95 -6.35 -15.91
C LYS A 36 6.06 -5.47 -16.51
N LEU A 37 6.11 -5.36 -17.85
CA LEU A 37 7.12 -4.54 -18.54
C LEU A 37 6.89 -3.04 -18.36
N ILE A 38 5.62 -2.63 -18.20
CA ILE A 38 5.25 -1.22 -18.13
C ILE A 38 5.07 -0.70 -16.70
N GLU A 39 5.10 -1.56 -15.66
CA GLU A 39 4.94 -1.15 -14.24
C GLU A 39 5.85 0.03 -13.83
N ASN A 40 7.10 0.03 -14.29
CA ASN A 40 8.08 1.06 -13.93
C ASN A 40 8.05 2.29 -14.87
N VAL A 41 7.29 2.23 -15.97
CA VAL A 41 7.23 3.27 -16.99
C VAL A 41 5.90 4.01 -16.94
N ASP A 42 4.80 3.26 -16.93
CA ASP A 42 3.43 3.74 -16.84
C ASP A 42 2.61 2.77 -15.96
N PRO A 43 2.54 3.03 -14.65
CA PRO A 43 1.81 2.17 -13.72
C PRO A 43 0.30 2.19 -13.96
N GLU A 44 -0.24 3.27 -14.54
CA GLU A 44 -1.67 3.37 -14.83
C GLU A 44 -2.06 2.41 -15.96
N LYS A 45 -1.24 2.37 -17.00
CA LYS A 45 -1.42 1.41 -18.09
C LYS A 45 -1.22 -0.02 -17.60
N ALA A 46 -0.26 -0.27 -16.70
CA ALA A 46 -0.07 -1.59 -16.10
C ALA A 46 -1.32 -2.07 -15.35
N VAL A 47 -1.97 -1.19 -14.57
CA VAL A 47 -3.24 -1.49 -13.88
C VAL A 47 -4.33 -1.87 -14.87
N GLN A 48 -4.49 -1.13 -15.98
CA GLN A 48 -5.48 -1.46 -17.01
C GLN A 48 -5.24 -2.84 -17.61
N LEU A 49 -3.98 -3.17 -17.94
CA LEU A 49 -3.62 -4.47 -18.51
C LEU A 49 -3.90 -5.62 -17.51
N TYR A 50 -3.58 -5.44 -16.23
CA TYR A 50 -3.89 -6.45 -15.21
C TYR A 50 -5.39 -6.62 -14.99
N GLN A 51 -6.18 -5.54 -14.99
CA GLN A 51 -7.64 -5.62 -14.90
C GLN A 51 -8.25 -6.31 -16.12
N GLN A 52 -7.78 -5.99 -17.33
CA GLN A 52 -8.20 -6.69 -18.55
C GLN A 52 -7.88 -8.18 -18.47
N THR A 53 -6.67 -8.53 -18.05
CA THR A 53 -6.25 -9.93 -17.89
C THR A 53 -7.08 -10.65 -16.84
N ALA A 54 -7.38 -10.00 -15.71
CA ALA A 54 -8.24 -10.56 -14.68
C ALA A 54 -9.65 -10.86 -15.22
N ASN A 55 -10.23 -9.95 -16.02
CA ASN A 55 -11.53 -10.18 -16.65
C ASN A 55 -11.51 -11.37 -17.64
N VAL A 56 -10.41 -11.58 -18.36
CA VAL A 56 -10.25 -12.77 -19.22
C VAL A 56 -10.30 -14.05 -18.37
N PHE A 57 -9.54 -14.10 -17.27
CA PHE A 57 -9.57 -15.26 -16.37
C PHE A 57 -10.90 -15.44 -15.63
N GLU A 58 -11.60 -14.37 -15.28
CA GLU A 58 -12.95 -14.44 -14.69
C GLU A 58 -13.95 -15.09 -15.65
N ASN A 59 -13.90 -14.73 -16.94
CA ASN A 59 -14.78 -15.29 -17.96
C ASN A 59 -14.53 -16.80 -18.20
N GLU A 60 -13.33 -17.28 -17.91
CA GLU A 60 -12.96 -18.70 -17.98
C GLU A 60 -13.16 -19.46 -16.66
N GLU A 61 -13.81 -18.83 -15.66
CA GLU A 61 -13.99 -19.38 -14.30
C GLU A 61 -12.68 -19.68 -13.56
N ARG A 62 -11.57 -19.08 -14.02
CA ARG A 62 -10.22 -19.20 -13.44
C ARG A 62 -10.00 -18.18 -12.32
N LEU A 63 -10.86 -18.26 -11.29
CA LEU A 63 -10.97 -17.25 -10.23
C LEU A 63 -9.67 -17.04 -9.44
N ARG A 64 -8.85 -18.09 -9.26
CA ARG A 64 -7.55 -17.98 -8.55
C ARG A 64 -6.54 -17.15 -9.31
N GLN A 65 -6.50 -17.26 -10.64
CA GLN A 65 -5.62 -16.46 -11.48
C GLN A 65 -6.12 -15.02 -11.59
N ALA A 66 -7.43 -14.84 -11.71
CA ALA A 66 -8.05 -13.52 -11.74
C ALA A 66 -7.70 -12.70 -10.49
N VAL A 67 -7.88 -13.28 -9.30
CA VAL A 67 -7.64 -12.58 -8.03
C VAL A 67 -6.17 -12.25 -7.82
N GLU A 68 -5.24 -13.08 -8.29
CA GLU A 68 -3.80 -12.77 -8.23
C GLU A 68 -3.46 -11.50 -9.04
N LEU A 69 -4.08 -11.34 -10.22
CA LEU A 69 -3.86 -10.17 -11.06
C LEU A 69 -4.55 -8.92 -10.52
N LEU A 70 -5.74 -9.07 -9.95
CA LEU A 70 -6.38 -7.98 -9.20
C LEU A 70 -5.49 -7.54 -8.04
N GLY A 71 -4.88 -8.47 -7.29
CA GLY A 71 -3.94 -8.15 -6.22
C GLY A 71 -2.69 -7.39 -6.71
N LYS A 72 -2.19 -7.68 -7.92
CA LYS A 72 -1.13 -6.87 -8.57
C LYS A 72 -1.64 -5.46 -8.90
N ALA A 73 -2.84 -5.34 -9.47
CA ALA A 73 -3.46 -4.05 -9.78
C ALA A 73 -3.72 -3.19 -8.54
N SER A 74 -4.26 -3.78 -7.46
CA SER A 74 -4.54 -3.09 -6.20
C SER A 74 -3.27 -2.54 -5.55
N ARG A 75 -2.18 -3.30 -5.54
CA ARG A 75 -0.87 -2.83 -5.03
C ARG A 75 -0.33 -1.64 -5.83
N LEU A 76 -0.45 -1.68 -7.17
CA LEU A 76 -0.06 -0.57 -8.03
C LEU A 76 -0.93 0.68 -7.80
N LEU A 77 -2.24 0.52 -7.62
CA LEU A 77 -3.16 1.62 -7.31
C LEU A 77 -2.82 2.27 -5.97
N VAL A 78 -2.52 1.48 -4.94
CA VAL A 78 -2.04 1.99 -3.64
C VAL A 78 -0.73 2.74 -3.78
N ARG A 79 0.23 2.20 -4.53
CA ARG A 79 1.51 2.87 -4.82
C ARG A 79 1.29 4.21 -5.53
N GLY A 80 0.34 4.28 -6.45
CA GLY A 80 -0.09 5.49 -7.16
C GLY A 80 -0.96 6.44 -6.35
N ARG A 81 -1.26 6.14 -5.08
CA ARG A 81 -2.18 6.92 -4.22
C ARG A 81 -3.59 7.09 -4.79
N ARG A 82 -4.03 6.20 -5.69
CA ARG A 82 -5.39 6.16 -6.25
C ARG A 82 -6.28 5.32 -5.35
N PHE A 83 -6.58 5.86 -4.17
CA PHE A 83 -7.24 5.11 -3.09
C PHE A 83 -8.68 4.72 -3.43
N ASP A 84 -9.39 5.53 -4.20
CA ASP A 84 -10.78 5.24 -4.60
C ASP A 84 -10.88 3.96 -5.43
N GLU A 85 -10.04 3.88 -6.47
CA GLU A 85 -9.98 2.71 -7.35
C GLU A 85 -9.36 1.50 -6.66
N ALA A 86 -8.35 1.72 -5.80
CA ALA A 86 -7.76 0.65 -5.01
C ALA A 86 -8.83 -0.05 -4.16
N ALA A 87 -9.72 0.69 -3.51
CA ALA A 87 -10.77 0.08 -2.67
C ALA A 87 -11.82 -0.68 -3.46
N LEU A 88 -12.16 -0.24 -4.67
CA LEU A 88 -13.03 -0.99 -5.58
C LEU A 88 -12.35 -2.30 -6.02
N SER A 89 -11.07 -2.24 -6.38
CA SER A 89 -10.27 -3.41 -6.75
C SER A 89 -10.17 -4.43 -5.61
N ILE A 90 -9.81 -3.96 -4.41
CA ILE A 90 -9.74 -4.77 -3.19
C ILE A 90 -11.11 -5.35 -2.81
N GLN A 91 -12.22 -4.63 -3.05
CA GLN A 91 -13.57 -5.19 -2.83
C GLN A 91 -13.86 -6.35 -3.79
N LYS A 92 -13.46 -6.20 -5.05
CA LYS A 92 -13.62 -7.26 -6.05
C LYS A 92 -12.81 -8.50 -5.65
N GLU A 93 -11.58 -8.32 -5.18
CA GLU A 93 -10.75 -9.41 -4.64
C GLU A 93 -11.43 -10.12 -3.47
N LYS A 94 -11.97 -9.35 -2.51
CA LYS A 94 -12.68 -9.91 -1.34
C LYS A 94 -13.86 -10.79 -1.77
N ASN A 95 -14.63 -10.35 -2.77
CA ASN A 95 -15.77 -11.10 -3.27
C ASN A 95 -15.32 -12.42 -3.92
N ILE A 96 -14.29 -12.38 -4.76
CA ILE A 96 -13.75 -13.57 -5.43
C ILE A 96 -13.13 -14.54 -4.41
N TYR A 97 -12.39 -14.05 -3.41
CA TYR A 97 -11.86 -14.93 -2.35
C TYR A 97 -12.96 -15.55 -1.48
N LYS A 98 -14.08 -14.84 -1.28
CA LYS A 98 -15.27 -15.39 -0.61
C LYS A 98 -15.90 -16.52 -1.44
N GLU A 99 -15.97 -16.38 -2.76
CA GLU A 99 -16.45 -17.44 -3.65
C GLU A 99 -15.53 -18.66 -3.68
N ILE A 100 -14.20 -18.44 -3.58
CA ILE A 100 -13.20 -19.53 -3.48
C ILE A 100 -13.18 -20.16 -2.07
N GLU A 101 -13.92 -19.60 -1.10
CA GLU A 101 -13.89 -19.97 0.33
C GLU A 101 -12.50 -19.85 0.97
N ASN A 102 -11.65 -18.97 0.45
CA ASN A 102 -10.33 -18.69 1.01
C ASN A 102 -10.40 -17.59 2.08
N TYR A 103 -11.04 -17.94 3.20
CA TYR A 103 -11.31 -17.02 4.31
C TYR A 103 -10.06 -16.35 4.91
N PRO A 104 -8.91 -17.04 5.11
CA PRO A 104 -7.70 -16.40 5.64
C PRO A 104 -7.19 -15.24 4.78
N THR A 105 -7.36 -15.33 3.46
CA THR A 105 -6.93 -14.27 2.54
C THR A 105 -7.95 -13.13 2.49
N CYS A 106 -9.24 -13.42 2.66
CA CYS A 106 -10.28 -12.40 2.82
C CYS A 106 -10.01 -11.47 4.01
N TYR A 107 -9.45 -11.99 5.11
CA TYR A 107 -9.13 -11.21 6.30
C TYR A 107 -8.09 -10.15 5.99
N LYS A 108 -7.00 -10.55 5.31
CA LYS A 108 -5.95 -9.63 4.83
C LYS A 108 -6.47 -8.56 3.88
N VAL A 109 -7.38 -8.91 2.98
CA VAL A 109 -8.00 -7.96 2.04
C VAL A 109 -8.90 -6.95 2.77
N CYS A 110 -9.55 -7.34 3.87
CA CYS A 110 -10.28 -6.41 4.72
C CYS A 110 -9.34 -5.39 5.38
N PHE A 111 -8.16 -5.80 5.84
CA PHE A 111 -7.13 -4.88 6.34
C PHE A 111 -6.62 -3.90 5.31
N GLN A 112 -6.36 -4.37 4.10
CA GLN A 112 -5.88 -3.51 3.00
C GLN A 112 -6.89 -2.39 2.72
N ARG A 113 -8.20 -2.70 2.74
CA ARG A 113 -9.26 -1.72 2.52
C ARG A 113 -9.30 -0.61 3.58
N VAL A 114 -9.11 -0.96 4.86
CA VAL A 114 -9.09 0.02 5.96
C VAL A 114 -7.90 0.97 5.85
N GLY A 115 -6.74 0.47 5.45
CA GLY A 115 -5.57 1.32 5.22
C GLY A 115 -5.76 2.32 4.07
N VAL A 116 -6.62 2.02 3.09
CA VAL A 116 -6.82 2.84 1.87
C VAL A 116 -7.85 3.95 2.07
N TRP A 117 -8.96 3.68 2.77
CA TRP A 117 -10.06 4.66 2.95
C TRP A 117 -10.19 5.22 4.37
N GLY A 118 -9.38 4.74 5.31
CA GLY A 118 -9.58 5.03 6.72
C GLY A 118 -10.81 4.29 7.29
N PRO A 119 -11.15 4.57 8.56
CA PRO A 119 -12.18 3.86 9.32
C PRO A 119 -13.59 4.23 8.82
N HIS A 120 -14.04 3.64 7.70
CA HIS A 120 -15.45 3.72 7.32
C HIS A 120 -16.24 2.56 7.95
N PRO A 121 -17.42 2.80 8.56
CA PRO A 121 -18.22 1.78 9.25
C PRO A 121 -18.75 0.66 8.33
N CYS A 122 -18.62 0.79 7.00
CA CYS A 122 -18.95 -0.26 6.04
C CYS A 122 -17.91 -1.40 5.98
N VAL A 123 -16.86 -1.34 6.81
CA VAL A 123 -15.74 -2.29 6.86
C VAL A 123 -16.09 -3.56 7.63
N CYS A 124 -17.11 -3.58 8.50
CA CYS A 124 -17.41 -4.73 9.37
C CYS A 124 -17.57 -6.05 8.59
N PRO A 125 -16.62 -6.99 8.71
CA PRO A 125 -16.63 -8.25 7.98
C PRO A 125 -17.46 -9.32 8.70
N GLY A 126 -18.44 -8.94 9.52
CA GLY A 126 -19.33 -9.87 10.25
C GLY A 126 -20.14 -10.82 9.35
N SER A 127 -19.99 -10.70 8.02
CA SER A 127 -20.55 -11.60 7.01
C SER A 127 -19.54 -12.64 6.47
N ILE A 128 -18.29 -12.69 6.99
CA ILE A 128 -17.31 -13.73 6.67
C ILE A 128 -17.26 -14.77 7.80
N PRO A 129 -17.50 -16.07 7.50
CA PRO A 129 -17.35 -17.15 8.47
C PRO A 129 -15.95 -17.18 9.09
N GLY A 130 -15.87 -17.26 10.42
CA GLY A 130 -14.60 -17.39 11.15
C GLY A 130 -13.82 -16.09 11.37
N PHE A 131 -14.31 -14.96 10.85
CA PHE A 131 -13.62 -13.67 11.03
C PHE A 131 -13.68 -13.16 12.47
N ASN A 132 -14.85 -13.19 13.12
CA ASN A 132 -15.00 -12.62 14.47
C ASN A 132 -14.12 -13.28 15.55
N GLY A 133 -13.51 -14.44 15.28
CA GLY A 133 -12.60 -15.13 16.20
C GLY A 133 -11.13 -15.08 15.79
N SER A 134 -10.77 -14.40 14.69
CA SER A 134 -9.39 -14.33 14.21
C SER A 134 -8.64 -13.16 14.86
N GLU A 135 -7.32 -13.31 14.97
CA GLU A 135 -6.41 -12.22 15.38
C GLU A 135 -6.53 -11.01 14.44
N ASP A 136 -6.92 -11.27 13.19
CA ASP A 136 -7.22 -10.27 12.18
C ASP A 136 -8.38 -9.34 12.59
N CYS A 137 -9.45 -9.89 13.15
CA CYS A 137 -10.59 -9.09 13.60
C CYS A 137 -10.22 -8.25 14.83
N ALA A 138 -9.52 -8.85 15.79
CA ALA A 138 -9.09 -8.16 17.00
C ALA A 138 -8.17 -6.96 16.68
N ALA A 139 -7.20 -7.14 15.78
CA ALA A 139 -6.32 -6.04 15.37
C ALA A 139 -7.06 -4.96 14.57
N LEU A 140 -8.08 -5.32 13.76
CA LEU A 140 -8.93 -4.34 13.09
C LEU A 140 -9.79 -3.55 14.05
N GLU A 141 -10.40 -4.21 15.04
CA GLU A 141 -11.21 -3.55 16.07
C GLU A 141 -10.35 -2.58 16.89
N GLN A 142 -9.14 -2.99 17.31
CA GLN A 142 -8.19 -2.12 18.01
C GLN A 142 -7.76 -0.92 17.16
N LEU A 143 -7.56 -1.12 15.85
CA LEU A 143 -7.23 -0.04 14.93
C LEU A 143 -8.39 0.97 14.84
N LEU A 144 -9.62 0.49 14.64
CA LEU A 144 -10.81 1.33 14.54
C LEU A 144 -11.07 2.08 15.86
N GLU A 145 -10.92 1.40 17.00
CA GLU A 145 -11.04 2.00 18.33
C GLU A 145 -10.01 3.13 18.52
N GLY A 146 -8.75 2.92 18.14
CA GLY A 146 -7.73 3.96 18.20
C GLY A 146 -8.04 5.16 17.30
N TYR A 147 -8.67 4.93 16.14
CA TYR A 147 -9.17 6.02 15.29
C TYR A 147 -10.32 6.79 15.94
N ASP A 148 -11.29 6.10 16.54
CA ASP A 148 -12.45 6.70 17.20
C ASP A 148 -12.03 7.51 18.44
N GLN A 149 -11.04 7.01 19.19
CA GLN A 149 -10.46 7.65 20.37
C GLN A 149 -9.41 8.72 20.03
N GLN A 150 -9.03 8.85 18.75
CA GLN A 150 -7.94 9.70 18.27
C GLN A 150 -6.59 9.42 18.96
N ASP A 151 -6.35 8.16 19.32
CA ASP A 151 -5.10 7.70 19.92
C ASP A 151 -4.10 7.27 18.84
N GLN A 152 -3.13 8.15 18.57
CA GLN A 152 -2.08 7.90 17.58
C GLN A 152 -1.11 6.78 18.03
N ASP A 153 -0.88 6.62 19.33
CA ASP A 153 0.07 5.63 19.84
C ASP A 153 -0.51 4.22 19.69
N GLN A 154 -1.80 4.05 19.98
CA GLN A 154 -2.53 2.80 19.74
C GLN A 154 -2.53 2.41 18.25
N VAL A 155 -2.84 3.37 17.36
CA VAL A 155 -2.82 3.12 15.91
C VAL A 155 -1.41 2.76 15.44
N ALA A 156 -0.38 3.46 15.93
CA ALA A 156 1.01 3.16 15.58
C ALA A 156 1.46 1.79 16.08
N GLU A 157 1.03 1.35 17.26
CA GLU A 157 1.32 0.01 17.80
C GLU A 157 0.72 -1.08 16.92
N VAL A 158 -0.57 -0.96 16.57
CA VAL A 158 -1.26 -1.92 15.70
C VAL A 158 -0.59 -1.98 14.32
N CYS A 159 -0.27 -0.83 13.72
CA CYS A 159 0.43 -0.76 12.43
C CYS A 159 1.88 -1.29 12.49
N ASN A 160 2.48 -1.38 13.68
CA ASN A 160 3.80 -1.98 13.89
C ASN A 160 3.78 -3.46 14.25
N SER A 161 2.59 -4.05 14.39
CA SER A 161 2.44 -5.48 14.68
C SER A 161 2.95 -6.34 13.52
N PRO A 162 3.34 -7.61 13.78
CA PRO A 162 3.71 -8.56 12.74
C PRO A 162 2.63 -8.71 11.65
N LEU A 163 1.35 -8.58 12.02
CA LEU A 163 0.23 -8.66 11.09
C LEU A 163 0.31 -7.60 10.00
N PHE A 164 0.73 -6.37 10.32
CA PHE A 164 0.91 -5.29 9.35
C PHE A 164 2.27 -5.34 8.64
N LYS A 165 3.33 -5.70 9.36
CA LYS A 165 4.69 -5.72 8.81
C LYS A 165 4.93 -6.81 7.76
N TYR A 166 4.23 -7.95 7.86
CA TYR A 166 4.34 -9.05 6.90
C TYR A 166 3.36 -8.95 5.72
N MET A 167 2.62 -7.84 5.59
CA MET A 167 1.83 -7.55 4.40
C MET A 167 2.73 -7.17 3.22
N ASP A 168 2.16 -7.09 2.01
CA ASP A 168 2.91 -6.55 0.88
C ASP A 168 3.43 -5.14 1.20
N ASN A 169 4.62 -4.83 0.69
CA ASN A 169 5.36 -3.60 1.00
C ASN A 169 4.53 -2.31 0.80
N ASP A 170 3.68 -2.27 -0.24
CA ASP A 170 2.85 -1.10 -0.53
C ASP A 170 1.80 -0.87 0.59
N TYR A 171 1.22 -1.93 1.13
CA TYR A 171 0.26 -1.87 2.24
C TYR A 171 0.95 -1.64 3.61
N ALA A 172 2.11 -2.26 3.85
CA ALA A 172 2.87 -2.02 5.08
C ALA A 172 3.31 -0.55 5.18
N LYS A 173 3.77 0.05 4.08
CA LYS A 173 4.09 1.48 4.01
C LYS A 173 2.86 2.35 4.19
N LEU A 174 1.73 1.96 3.62
CA LEU A 174 0.46 2.66 3.80
C LEU A 174 0.06 2.67 5.28
N GLY A 175 0.10 1.52 5.95
CA GLY A 175 -0.19 1.38 7.38
C GLY A 175 0.68 2.28 8.26
N LEU A 176 1.99 2.34 8.00
CA LEU A 176 2.91 3.23 8.74
C LEU A 176 2.67 4.73 8.47
N SER A 177 1.99 5.08 7.38
CA SER A 177 1.66 6.47 7.05
C SER A 177 0.31 6.93 7.59
N LEU A 178 -0.42 6.05 8.30
CA LEU A 178 -1.72 6.34 8.88
C LEU A 178 -1.61 7.33 10.05
N VAL A 179 -2.49 8.33 10.04
CA VAL A 179 -2.58 9.36 11.08
C VAL A 179 -4.04 9.52 11.51
N VAL A 180 -4.28 9.62 12.81
CA VAL A 180 -5.63 9.80 13.34
C VAL A 180 -6.18 11.19 12.99
N PRO A 181 -7.46 11.32 12.57
CA PRO A 181 -8.09 12.60 12.30
C PRO A 181 -8.10 13.45 13.59
N GLY A 182 -7.37 14.57 13.60
CA GLY A 182 -7.21 15.43 14.79
C GLY A 182 -5.89 15.23 15.55
N GLY A 183 -5.15 14.16 15.26
CA GLY A 183 -3.78 13.93 15.73
C GLY A 183 -2.79 14.79 14.94
N GLY A 184 -2.84 16.10 15.14
CA GLY A 184 -1.81 17.00 14.62
C GLY A 184 -0.45 16.45 15.03
N VAL A 185 0.41 16.20 14.04
CA VAL A 185 1.82 15.93 14.25
C VAL A 185 2.30 17.00 15.23
N LYS A 186 2.57 16.63 16.48
CA LYS A 186 3.23 17.52 17.43
C LYS A 186 4.60 17.76 16.83
N LYS A 187 4.69 18.81 16.00
CA LYS A 187 5.92 19.42 15.55
C LYS A 187 6.69 19.61 16.83
N LYS A 188 7.77 18.85 16.99
CA LYS A 188 8.65 18.89 18.16
C LYS A 188 8.97 20.36 18.37
N ALA A 189 8.32 20.97 19.36
CA ALA A 189 8.44 22.39 19.60
C ALA A 189 9.91 22.61 19.90
N ALA A 190 10.56 23.46 19.08
CA ALA A 190 11.90 23.92 19.36
C ALA A 190 11.90 24.43 20.81
N ALA A 191 12.81 23.90 21.61
CA ALA A 191 12.96 24.30 23.00
C ALA A 191 13.12 25.84 23.05
N PRO A 192 12.44 26.54 23.96
CA PRO A 192 12.56 27.98 24.05
C PRO A 192 13.99 28.35 24.50
N PRO A 193 14.55 29.47 23.99
CA PRO A 193 15.88 29.91 24.41
C PRO A 193 15.85 30.25 25.90
N GLN A 194 16.70 29.59 26.69
CA GLN A 194 16.90 29.93 28.09
C GLN A 194 17.51 31.34 28.18
N ALA A 195 16.72 32.28 28.70
CA ALA A 195 17.22 33.55 29.17
C ALA A 195 18.00 33.35 30.48
N LYS A 196 19.22 33.87 30.55
CA LYS A 196 19.88 34.23 31.82
C LYS A 196 20.60 35.58 31.71
N PRO A 197 20.71 36.31 32.82
CA PRO A 197 20.69 37.77 32.87
C PRO A 197 22.08 38.43 32.76
N GLU A 198 22.06 39.73 32.48
CA GLU A 198 23.19 40.66 32.42
C GLU A 198 24.04 40.71 33.71
N GLY A 199 25.34 40.97 33.54
CA GLY A 199 26.23 41.38 34.63
C GLY A 199 27.73 41.36 34.34
N THR A 200 28.20 42.34 33.55
CA THR A 200 29.52 43.03 33.62
C THR A 200 30.83 42.26 33.83
N ALA A 201 31.72 42.32 32.83
CA ALA A 201 33.08 42.91 32.87
C ALA A 201 34.06 42.17 31.92
N ALA A 202 34.65 42.91 30.99
CA ALA A 202 35.88 42.56 30.24
C ALA A 202 37.08 43.30 30.91
N PRO A 203 38.39 43.09 30.57
CA PRO A 203 38.93 42.49 29.33
C PRO A 203 40.26 41.68 29.46
N ALA A 204 40.85 41.34 28.29
CA ALA A 204 42.25 40.95 27.99
C ALA A 204 42.68 39.49 28.31
N ALA A 205 43.58 38.81 27.60
CA ALA A 205 44.32 38.92 26.33
C ALA A 205 45.04 37.56 26.12
N GLU A 206 45.51 37.28 24.88
CA GLU A 206 46.71 36.46 24.52
C GLU A 206 46.76 34.98 24.95
N ASP A 207 46.66 34.01 24.03
CA ASP A 207 47.74 33.23 23.36
C ASP A 207 47.24 31.76 23.46
N GLU A 208 47.49 30.78 22.60
CA GLU A 208 48.68 30.40 21.85
C GLU A 208 48.26 29.35 20.79
N GLU A 209 49.14 29.13 19.82
CA GLU A 209 49.04 28.21 18.68
C GLU A 209 49.09 26.72 19.09
N ASP A 210 49.24 25.84 18.08
CA ASP A 210 49.57 24.40 18.16
C ASP A 210 48.36 23.44 18.24
N GLU A 211 48.23 22.37 17.47
CA GLU A 211 49.03 21.79 16.40
C GLU A 211 48.19 20.66 15.77
N TYR A 212 48.53 20.36 14.53
CA TYR A 212 48.60 19.00 14.01
C TYR A 212 47.39 18.36 13.32
N ALA A 213 47.72 17.97 12.10
CA ALA A 213 46.93 17.38 11.05
C ALA A 213 46.72 15.87 11.20
N GLY A 214 45.77 15.37 10.40
CA GLY A 214 45.70 13.97 9.97
C GLY A 214 44.39 13.32 10.41
N GLY A 215 43.57 12.74 9.54
CA GLY A 215 43.72 12.38 8.14
C GLY A 215 42.62 11.36 7.87
N LEU A 216 41.87 11.55 6.79
CA LEU A 216 40.88 10.58 6.33
C LEU A 216 41.57 9.29 5.88
N CYS A 217 41.04 8.16 6.34
CA CYS A 217 40.87 6.93 5.58
C CYS A 217 39.58 6.27 6.06
#